data_AF-A0A291GNJ1-F1
#
_entry.id   AF-A0A291GNJ1-F1
#
_cell.length_a   1.000
_cell.length_b   1.000
_cell.length_c   1.000
_cell.angle_alpha   90.00
_cell.angle_beta   90.00
_cell.angle_gamma   90.00
#
_symmetry.space_group_name_H-M   'P 1'
#
loop_
_entity.id
_entity.type
_entity.pdbx_description
1 polymer ?
#
loop_
_entity_poly.entity_id
_entity_poly.type
_entity_poly.pdbx_seq_one_letter_code
_entity_poly.pdbx_strand_id
1 'polypeptide(L)'
;MTTRYLMRLGKSPFEVADAFHTLDHNLLGTNSGNLIYGAAAHKLLSTRDTVVEPSHYRINGAYAAEVNAEYDGFILPLANAFRPNFEDQLRRTADFLERLTIPFVMLSGGAQLPLDGDPSELKAMEPTITRFARAVLNGSSALTVRGEMTADYLHSLGFKDVLVVGCPSLTLHGPGHRVEVPAELEAGAQVAYNMETKDPFGGDLIADAEHHYRATYIPQEHGTLELMLWATSPYETADPRLPLERSHSQFTAARAEMFIDAYPWIERLSQMDFSFGARAHGNIAAVLAGTPSVMLAHDSRTLELARYHGIPSLTWGRDEVPGTVEELYARADFTEFNRGHADRFDTLSSFLHDNGFAHIYDPGQESARHEYEQRIRQVSFPPAVRPTWLGETPETTHRHAVLQDREARRKQTHSAIRREAAARQKRTQEQLAQLGRRVEEAEKRLEESLQRMEAAEKRAAVAEARLAATDKRLRTVSRRVAEADDRAQRALRIPTRLRDALTRSRRHR
;
A
#
# COMPACT_ATOMS: atom_id res chain seq x y z
N MET A 1 -26.47 20.46 -6.37
CA MET A 1 -25.08 20.75 -5.93
C MET A 1 -24.23 19.63 -6.49
N THR A 2 -23.08 19.94 -7.09
CA THR A 2 -22.22 18.92 -7.70
C THR A 2 -21.33 18.30 -6.64
N THR A 3 -21.41 16.98 -6.47
CA THR A 3 -20.59 16.19 -5.56
C THR A 3 -19.19 16.01 -6.15
N ARG A 4 -18.15 16.30 -5.37
CA ARG A 4 -16.75 16.21 -5.81
C ARG A 4 -16.08 15.00 -5.20
N TYR A 5 -15.55 14.12 -6.05
CA TYR A 5 -14.79 12.96 -5.61
C TYR A 5 -13.33 13.09 -5.99
N LEU A 6 -12.45 12.79 -5.05
CA LEU A 6 -11.03 12.59 -5.33
C LEU A 6 -10.76 11.10 -5.56
N MET A 7 -10.04 10.77 -6.62
CA MET A 7 -9.69 9.38 -6.93
C MET A 7 -8.17 9.17 -6.98
N ARG A 8 -7.69 8.06 -6.41
CA ARG A 8 -6.28 7.64 -6.55
C ARG A 8 -5.96 7.27 -8.01
N LEU A 9 -5.54 8.25 -8.79
CA LEU A 9 -5.09 8.12 -10.18
C LEU A 9 -3.81 8.92 -10.41
N GLY A 10 -3.02 8.54 -11.41
CA GLY A 10 -1.92 9.38 -11.87
C GLY A 10 -2.38 10.58 -12.69
N LYS A 11 -3.43 10.39 -13.49
CA LYS A 11 -4.06 11.42 -14.32
C LYS A 11 -5.54 11.10 -14.57
N SER A 12 -6.33 12.11 -14.90
CA SER A 12 -7.71 11.90 -15.39
C SER A 12 -7.69 11.33 -16.81
N PRO A 13 -8.70 10.56 -17.25
CA PRO A 13 -8.83 10.16 -18.66
C PRO A 13 -9.01 11.34 -19.64
N PHE A 14 -9.30 12.54 -19.13
CA PHE A 14 -9.38 13.77 -19.92
C PHE A 14 -8.08 14.60 -19.89
N GLU A 15 -7.11 14.19 -19.09
CA GLU A 15 -5.82 14.87 -18.96
C GLU A 15 -4.83 14.27 -19.95
N VAL A 16 -4.61 14.99 -21.04
CA VAL A 16 -3.67 14.57 -22.08
C VAL A 16 -2.26 15.03 -21.72
N ALA A 17 -1.33 14.08 -21.72
CA ALA A 17 0.10 14.31 -21.49
C ALA A 17 0.91 13.57 -22.55
N ASP A 18 2.06 14.13 -22.94
CA ASP A 18 3.00 13.42 -23.80
C ASP A 18 3.78 12.33 -23.03
N ALA A 19 4.53 11.53 -23.79
CA ALA A 19 5.27 10.39 -23.26
C ALA A 19 6.41 10.80 -22.30
N PHE A 20 7.07 11.93 -22.54
CA PHE A 20 8.15 12.43 -21.69
C PHE A 20 7.59 12.93 -20.36
N HIS A 21 6.51 13.72 -20.40
CA HIS A 21 5.82 14.18 -19.20
C HIS A 21 5.28 13.00 -18.37
N THR A 22 4.68 12.03 -19.05
CA THR A 22 4.16 10.79 -18.44
C THR A 22 5.26 10.01 -17.70
N LEU A 23 6.45 9.89 -18.32
CA LEU A 23 7.62 9.24 -17.73
C LEU A 23 8.10 10.03 -16.50
N ASP A 24 8.38 11.32 -16.66
CA ASP A 24 8.99 12.16 -15.63
C ASP A 24 8.12 12.30 -14.37
N HIS A 25 6.80 12.35 -14.54
CA HIS A 25 5.84 12.53 -13.45
C HIS A 25 5.25 11.19 -12.97
N ASN A 26 5.70 10.08 -13.57
CA ASN A 26 5.23 8.73 -13.27
C ASN A 26 3.69 8.61 -13.26
N LEU A 27 3.02 9.22 -14.25
CA LEU A 27 1.56 9.22 -14.34
C LEU A 27 0.99 7.81 -14.52
N LEU A 28 1.82 6.86 -14.99
CA LEU A 28 1.47 5.45 -15.08
C LEU A 28 1.48 4.74 -13.72
N GLY A 29 2.11 5.28 -12.68
CA GLY A 29 2.35 4.53 -11.43
C GLY A 29 3.15 3.26 -11.70
N THR A 30 4.21 3.40 -12.51
CA THR A 30 5.13 2.38 -13.05
C THR A 30 4.57 1.38 -14.07
N ASN A 31 3.25 1.35 -14.33
CA ASN A 31 2.63 0.41 -15.27
C ASN A 31 1.36 0.99 -15.93
N SER A 32 1.28 0.99 -17.26
CA SER A 32 0.15 1.56 -18.01
C SER A 32 -1.18 0.83 -17.79
N GLY A 33 -1.18 -0.41 -17.31
CA GLY A 33 -2.39 -1.12 -16.88
C GLY A 33 -3.15 -0.38 -15.78
N ASN A 34 -2.48 0.51 -15.03
CA ASN A 34 -3.13 1.40 -14.07
C ASN A 34 -4.10 2.41 -14.72
N LEU A 35 -3.86 2.76 -15.99
CA LEU A 35 -4.74 3.64 -16.74
C LEU A 35 -6.05 2.93 -17.12
N ILE A 36 -6.03 1.62 -17.36
CA ILE A 36 -7.23 0.85 -17.74
C ILE A 36 -8.22 0.79 -16.59
N TYR A 37 -7.81 0.31 -15.41
CA TYR A 37 -8.71 0.30 -14.25
C TYR A 37 -9.05 1.71 -13.79
N GLY A 38 -8.13 2.67 -13.97
CA GLY A 38 -8.34 4.05 -13.61
C GLY A 38 -9.42 4.72 -14.47
N ALA A 39 -9.40 4.50 -15.78
CA ALA A 39 -10.41 5.01 -16.70
C ALA A 39 -11.78 4.39 -16.45
N ALA A 40 -11.84 3.08 -16.19
CA ALA A 40 -13.08 2.39 -15.86
C ALA A 40 -13.69 2.92 -14.53
N ALA A 41 -12.88 3.00 -13.47
CA ALA A 41 -13.33 3.54 -12.18
C ALA A 41 -13.77 5.00 -12.29
N HIS A 42 -13.01 5.83 -13.03
CA HIS A 42 -13.37 7.22 -13.28
C HIS A 42 -14.71 7.33 -14.01
N LYS A 43 -14.91 6.59 -15.10
CA LYS A 43 -16.20 6.56 -15.82
C LYS A 43 -17.32 6.11 -14.90
N LEU A 44 -17.11 5.02 -14.17
CA LEU A 44 -18.11 4.41 -13.28
C LEU A 44 -18.69 5.44 -12.30
N LEU A 45 -17.87 6.32 -11.74
CA LEU A 45 -18.30 7.30 -10.73
C LEU A 45 -18.51 8.73 -11.27
N SER A 46 -18.56 8.90 -12.60
CA SER A 46 -18.87 10.16 -13.27
C SER A 46 -20.37 10.25 -13.64
N THR A 47 -21.22 10.34 -12.64
CA THR A 47 -22.68 10.56 -12.78
C THR A 47 -22.98 12.01 -13.16
N ARG A 48 -24.24 12.32 -13.47
CA ARG A 48 -24.69 13.70 -13.78
C ARG A 48 -24.40 14.71 -12.67
N ASP A 49 -24.36 14.23 -11.43
CA ASP A 49 -24.24 15.04 -10.22
C ASP A 49 -22.83 14.99 -9.62
N THR A 50 -21.88 14.26 -10.23
CA THR A 50 -20.53 14.05 -9.69
C THR A 50 -19.43 14.55 -10.62
N VAL A 51 -18.33 15.01 -10.01
CA VAL A 51 -17.07 15.30 -10.71
C VAL A 51 -15.97 14.48 -10.03
N VAL A 52 -15.19 13.76 -10.83
CA VAL A 52 -14.08 12.93 -10.36
C VAL A 52 -12.76 13.59 -10.74
N GLU A 53 -11.92 13.88 -9.75
CA GLU A 53 -10.61 14.51 -9.93
C GLU A 53 -9.49 13.53 -9.57
N PRO A 54 -8.36 13.51 -10.31
CA PRO A 54 -7.24 12.65 -10.01
C PRO A 54 -6.42 13.19 -8.84
N SER A 55 -5.97 12.31 -7.95
CA SER A 55 -5.06 12.67 -6.86
C SER A 55 -3.61 12.82 -7.31
N HIS A 56 -3.29 12.53 -8.57
CA HIS A 56 -1.92 12.39 -9.10
C HIS A 56 -1.02 11.50 -8.21
N TYR A 57 -1.59 10.41 -7.69
CA TYR A 57 -1.00 9.52 -6.68
C TYR A 57 -0.52 10.19 -5.37
N ARG A 58 -0.85 11.48 -5.14
CA ARG A 58 -0.61 12.19 -3.88
C ARG A 58 -1.57 11.67 -2.81
N ILE A 59 -1.07 10.82 -1.92
CA ILE A 59 -1.82 10.28 -0.76
C ILE A 59 -0.89 10.16 0.44
N ASN A 60 -1.20 10.91 1.50
CA ASN A 60 -0.56 10.85 2.81
C ASN A 60 -1.43 11.57 3.86
N GLY A 61 -1.20 11.33 5.16
CA GLY A 61 -2.02 11.91 6.22
C GLY A 61 -2.05 13.44 6.29
N ALA A 62 -1.03 14.16 5.78
CA ALA A 62 -1.07 15.62 5.72
C ALA A 62 -2.06 16.13 4.67
N TYR A 63 -2.23 15.36 3.59
CA TYR A 63 -3.19 15.68 2.53
C TYR A 63 -4.65 15.41 2.93
N ALA A 64 -4.90 14.52 3.91
CA ALA A 64 -6.26 14.17 4.34
C ALA A 64 -7.10 15.39 4.78
N ALA A 65 -6.48 16.40 5.41
CA ALA A 65 -7.19 17.60 5.85
C ALA A 65 -7.71 18.45 4.67
N GLU A 66 -6.90 18.60 3.62
CA GLU A 66 -7.30 19.26 2.36
C GLU A 66 -8.44 18.46 1.70
N VAL A 67 -8.31 17.14 1.66
CA VAL A 67 -9.33 16.26 1.08
C VAL A 67 -10.67 16.35 1.80
N ASN A 68 -10.67 16.32 3.13
CA ASN A 68 -11.89 16.46 3.94
C ASN A 68 -12.58 17.82 3.77
N ALA A 69 -11.83 18.87 3.40
CA ALA A 69 -12.37 20.22 3.24
C ALA A 69 -12.93 20.48 1.84
N GLU A 70 -12.38 19.82 0.81
CA GLU A 70 -12.68 20.15 -0.60
C GLU A 70 -13.54 19.11 -1.33
N TYR A 71 -13.59 17.87 -0.83
CA TYR A 71 -14.25 16.75 -1.50
C TYR A 71 -15.34 16.13 -0.63
N ASP A 72 -16.34 15.56 -1.29
CA ASP A 72 -17.48 14.88 -0.67
C ASP A 72 -17.26 13.37 -0.54
N GLY A 73 -16.23 12.83 -1.20
CA GLY A 73 -15.84 11.43 -1.07
C GLY A 73 -14.50 11.09 -1.72
N PHE A 74 -13.96 9.93 -1.36
CA PHE A 74 -12.68 9.44 -1.88
C PHE A 74 -12.81 8.05 -2.51
N ILE A 75 -12.13 7.85 -3.64
CA ILE A 75 -12.18 6.59 -4.38
C ILE A 75 -10.77 6.01 -4.49
N LEU A 76 -10.61 4.78 -4.01
CA LEU A 76 -9.34 4.09 -3.87
C LEU A 76 -9.28 2.86 -4.79
N PRO A 77 -9.05 3.01 -6.10
CA PRO A 77 -8.73 1.88 -6.94
C PRO A 77 -7.33 1.35 -6.60
N LEU A 78 -7.25 0.04 -6.40
CA LEU A 78 -6.01 -0.66 -6.10
C LEU A 78 -5.78 -1.83 -7.07
N ALA A 79 -4.56 -2.35 -6.98
CA ALA A 79 -4.15 -3.52 -7.72
C ALA A 79 -3.62 -4.58 -6.76
N ASN A 80 -2.45 -5.14 -7.04
CA ASN A 80 -1.73 -6.08 -6.17
C ASN A 80 -1.11 -5.41 -4.94
N ALA A 81 -1.89 -4.64 -4.17
CA ALA A 81 -1.41 -3.77 -3.10
C ALA A 81 -0.68 -4.51 -1.95
N PHE A 82 -0.99 -5.79 -1.70
CA PHE A 82 -0.31 -6.57 -0.66
C PHE A 82 0.92 -7.26 -1.25
N ARG A 83 2.03 -6.52 -1.25
CA ARG A 83 3.36 -6.98 -1.67
C ARG A 83 4.45 -6.19 -0.95
N PRO A 84 5.62 -6.78 -0.65
CA PRO A 84 6.66 -6.11 0.15
C PRO A 84 7.09 -4.74 -0.41
N ASN A 85 7.29 -4.66 -1.73
CA ASN A 85 7.72 -3.41 -2.40
C ASN A 85 6.68 -2.28 -2.37
N PHE A 86 5.46 -2.54 -1.89
CA PHE A 86 4.38 -1.54 -1.77
C PHE A 86 4.00 -1.25 -0.32
N GLU A 87 4.70 -1.84 0.66
CA GLU A 87 4.33 -1.72 2.08
C GLU A 87 4.33 -0.26 2.57
N ASP A 88 5.31 0.55 2.16
CA ASP A 88 5.38 1.96 2.53
C ASP A 88 4.18 2.77 2.02
N GLN A 89 3.75 2.50 0.79
CA GLN A 89 2.55 3.09 0.20
C GLN A 89 1.30 2.61 0.93
N LEU A 90 1.25 1.34 1.32
CA LEU A 90 0.16 0.78 2.11
C LEU A 90 0.05 1.45 3.49
N ARG A 91 1.18 1.67 4.18
CA ARG A 91 1.23 2.42 5.46
C ARG A 91 0.74 3.86 5.31
N ARG A 92 1.16 4.56 4.25
CA ARG A 92 0.70 5.94 3.96
C ARG A 92 -0.78 6.00 3.61
N THR A 93 -1.29 5.00 2.91
CA THR A 93 -2.71 4.90 2.56
C THR A 93 -3.54 4.62 3.81
N ALA A 94 -3.10 3.74 4.70
CA ALA A 94 -3.79 3.51 5.98
C ALA A 94 -3.86 4.78 6.84
N ASP A 95 -2.75 5.51 7.00
CA ASP A 95 -2.73 6.78 7.73
C ASP A 95 -3.61 7.86 7.09
N PHE A 96 -3.74 7.87 5.76
CA PHE A 96 -4.67 8.76 5.07
C PHE A 96 -6.13 8.38 5.35
N LEU A 97 -6.51 7.11 5.18
CA LEU A 97 -7.88 6.62 5.39
C LEU A 97 -8.35 6.82 6.84
N GLU A 98 -7.49 6.58 7.83
CA GLU A 98 -7.79 6.79 9.25
C GLU A 98 -8.11 8.26 9.60
N ARG A 99 -7.73 9.22 8.74
CA ARG A 99 -7.94 10.66 8.93
C ARG A 99 -9.07 11.21 8.08
N LEU A 100 -9.64 10.42 7.17
CA LEU A 100 -10.78 10.87 6.38
C LEU A 100 -12.03 10.96 7.25
N THR A 101 -12.77 12.05 7.07
CA THR A 101 -14.09 12.27 7.70
C THR A 101 -15.22 12.21 6.68
N ILE A 102 -14.87 11.99 5.41
CA ILE A 102 -15.79 11.85 4.28
C ILE A 102 -15.91 10.37 3.87
N PRO A 103 -17.02 9.96 3.22
CA PRO A 103 -17.17 8.62 2.69
C PRO A 103 -16.04 8.24 1.74
N PHE A 104 -15.62 6.97 1.76
CA PHE A 104 -14.70 6.47 0.76
C PHE A 104 -15.04 5.03 0.35
N VAL A 105 -14.58 4.67 -0.85
CA VAL A 105 -14.74 3.32 -1.38
C VAL A 105 -13.42 2.82 -1.95
N MET A 106 -13.04 1.59 -1.56
CA MET A 106 -11.94 0.87 -2.17
C MET A 106 -12.47 0.02 -3.33
N LEU A 107 -11.82 0.15 -4.50
CA LEU A 107 -12.11 -0.67 -5.67
C LEU A 107 -10.97 -1.68 -5.85
N SER A 108 -11.13 -2.83 -5.20
CA SER A 108 -10.35 -4.07 -5.38
C SER A 108 -8.87 -4.02 -5.00
N GLY A 109 -8.46 -4.85 -4.06
CA GLY A 109 -7.05 -5.13 -3.71
C GLY A 109 -6.66 -6.59 -3.96
N GLY A 110 -5.36 -6.86 -4.13
CA GLY A 110 -4.84 -8.20 -4.36
C GLY A 110 -3.56 -8.46 -3.56
N ALA A 111 -3.44 -9.69 -3.07
CA ALA A 111 -2.18 -10.24 -2.56
C ALA A 111 -1.37 -10.81 -3.71
N GLN A 112 -0.08 -10.45 -3.77
CA GLN A 112 0.84 -11.09 -4.70
C GLN A 112 1.41 -12.34 -4.03
N LEU A 113 0.85 -13.49 -4.40
CA LEU A 113 1.17 -14.81 -3.87
C LEU A 113 1.67 -15.70 -5.02
N PRO A 114 2.49 -16.71 -4.73
CA PRO A 114 2.76 -17.78 -5.68
C PRO A 114 1.47 -18.54 -6.04
N LEU A 115 1.53 -19.36 -7.09
CA LEU A 115 0.37 -20.08 -7.64
C LEU A 115 -0.26 -21.11 -6.67
N ASP A 116 0.45 -21.52 -5.62
CA ASP A 116 -0.05 -22.39 -4.55
C ASP A 116 -0.70 -21.61 -3.39
N GLY A 117 -0.62 -20.28 -3.41
CA GLY A 117 -1.22 -19.41 -2.40
C GLY A 117 -0.40 -19.22 -1.14
N ASP A 118 0.88 -19.63 -1.10
CA ASP A 118 1.73 -19.46 0.08
C ASP A 118 1.93 -17.97 0.45
N PRO A 119 1.47 -17.50 1.63
CA PRO A 119 1.61 -16.11 2.05
C PRO A 119 2.91 -15.82 2.80
N SER A 120 3.88 -16.74 2.81
CA SER A 120 5.12 -16.61 3.60
C SER A 120 5.87 -15.29 3.37
N GLU A 121 5.93 -14.80 2.13
CA GLU A 121 6.57 -13.50 1.82
C GLU A 121 5.85 -12.29 2.44
N LEU A 122 4.56 -12.42 2.76
CA LEU A 122 3.75 -11.35 3.35
C LEU A 122 3.79 -11.35 4.88
N LYS A 123 4.35 -12.38 5.52
CA LYS A 123 4.33 -12.55 6.98
C LYS A 123 4.87 -11.32 7.73
N ALA A 124 5.98 -10.77 7.25
CA ALA A 124 6.62 -9.60 7.87
C ALA A 124 5.76 -8.33 7.81
N MET A 125 4.89 -8.22 6.79
CA MET A 125 4.03 -7.06 6.57
C MET A 125 2.58 -7.26 7.03
N GLU A 126 2.22 -8.41 7.61
CA GLU A 126 0.88 -8.67 8.17
C GLU A 126 0.39 -7.57 9.13
N PRO A 127 1.21 -6.97 10.02
CA PRO A 127 0.77 -5.86 10.85
C PRO A 127 0.32 -4.65 10.03
N THR A 128 1.00 -4.36 8.92
CA THR A 128 0.65 -3.27 7.99
C THR A 128 -0.63 -3.60 7.22
N ILE A 129 -0.75 -4.82 6.69
CA ILE A 129 -1.93 -5.29 5.98
C ILE A 129 -3.15 -5.26 6.91
N THR A 130 -3.00 -5.73 8.15
CA THR A 130 -4.06 -5.73 9.16
C THR A 130 -4.51 -4.31 9.50
N ARG A 131 -3.59 -3.37 9.69
CA ARG A 131 -3.93 -1.96 9.93
C ARG A 131 -4.69 -1.36 8.75
N PHE A 132 -4.20 -1.59 7.53
CA PHE A 132 -4.85 -1.11 6.31
C PHE A 132 -6.26 -1.68 6.14
N ALA A 133 -6.43 -2.99 6.30
CA ALA A 133 -7.73 -3.66 6.20
C ALA A 133 -8.73 -3.11 7.23
N ARG A 134 -8.30 -2.90 8.49
CA ARG A 134 -9.14 -2.24 9.51
C ARG A 134 -9.49 -0.80 9.14
N ALA A 135 -8.53 -0.04 8.61
CA ALA A 135 -8.79 1.33 8.18
C ALA A 135 -9.85 1.39 7.07
N VAL A 136 -9.83 0.43 6.12
CA VAL A 136 -10.86 0.31 5.09
C VAL A 136 -12.22 -0.04 5.70
N LEU A 137 -12.29 -1.09 6.53
CA LEU A 137 -13.54 -1.57 7.13
C LEU A 137 -14.18 -0.59 8.12
N ASN A 138 -13.42 0.38 8.66
CA ASN A 138 -13.99 1.44 9.49
C ASN A 138 -14.87 2.41 8.70
N GLY A 139 -14.69 2.52 7.37
CA GLY A 139 -15.42 3.45 6.52
C GLY A 139 -16.14 2.80 5.34
N SER A 140 -16.11 1.46 5.23
CA SER A 140 -16.70 0.72 4.12
C SER A 140 -17.35 -0.58 4.57
N SER A 141 -18.41 -1.01 3.89
CA SER A 141 -19.17 -2.23 4.23
C SER A 141 -18.37 -3.52 4.05
N ALA A 142 -17.34 -3.51 3.20
CA ALA A 142 -16.48 -4.67 2.96
C ALA A 142 -15.10 -4.25 2.42
N LEU A 143 -14.11 -5.10 2.63
CA LEU A 143 -12.81 -5.02 1.97
C LEU A 143 -12.89 -5.73 0.62
N THR A 144 -12.92 -4.97 -0.48
CA THR A 144 -13.05 -5.55 -1.82
C THR A 144 -11.73 -6.08 -2.36
N VAL A 145 -11.76 -7.27 -2.98
CA VAL A 145 -10.56 -7.94 -3.49
C VAL A 145 -10.71 -8.52 -4.89
N ARG A 146 -9.57 -8.83 -5.50
CA ARG A 146 -9.45 -9.30 -6.89
C ARG A 146 -9.89 -10.75 -7.10
N GLY A 147 -9.80 -11.60 -6.08
CA GLY A 147 -10.12 -13.01 -6.22
C GLY A 147 -10.04 -13.77 -4.91
N GLU A 148 -10.43 -15.04 -4.96
CA GLU A 148 -10.56 -15.93 -3.79
C GLU A 148 -9.23 -16.13 -3.06
N MET A 149 -8.10 -16.21 -3.75
CA MET A 149 -6.79 -16.40 -3.10
C MET A 149 -6.46 -15.24 -2.15
N THR A 150 -6.73 -14.00 -2.58
CA THR A 150 -6.59 -12.83 -1.71
C THR A 150 -7.61 -12.85 -0.57
N ALA A 151 -8.85 -13.28 -0.84
CA ALA A 151 -9.88 -13.38 0.19
C ALA A 151 -9.52 -14.38 1.28
N ASP A 152 -9.11 -15.59 0.91
CA ASP A 152 -8.63 -16.64 1.81
C ASP A 152 -7.46 -16.18 2.67
N TYR A 153 -6.51 -15.46 2.07
CA TYR A 153 -5.40 -14.86 2.82
C TYR A 153 -5.91 -13.88 3.89
N LEU A 154 -6.84 -12.98 3.56
CA LEU A 154 -7.41 -12.04 4.54
C LEU A 154 -8.28 -12.74 5.60
N HIS A 155 -9.02 -13.78 5.23
CA HIS A 155 -9.73 -14.65 6.16
C HIS A 155 -8.77 -15.29 7.17
N SER A 156 -7.59 -15.73 6.72
CA SER A 156 -6.55 -16.30 7.61
C SER A 156 -6.00 -15.28 8.63
N LEU A 157 -6.12 -13.97 8.34
CA LEU A 157 -5.79 -12.88 9.27
C LEU A 157 -6.97 -12.49 10.19
N GLY A 158 -8.13 -13.12 10.02
CA GLY A 158 -9.32 -12.92 10.86
C GLY A 158 -10.32 -11.87 10.36
N PHE A 159 -10.15 -11.34 9.14
CA PHE A 159 -11.15 -10.48 8.51
C PHE A 159 -12.28 -11.34 7.95
N LYS A 160 -13.55 -10.94 8.11
CA LYS A 160 -14.71 -11.68 7.60
C LYS A 160 -15.47 -10.92 6.51
N ASP A 161 -15.46 -9.60 6.60
CA ASP A 161 -16.14 -8.70 5.68
C ASP A 161 -15.27 -8.47 4.44
N VAL A 162 -15.01 -9.53 3.69
CA VAL A 162 -14.20 -9.51 2.46
C VAL A 162 -15.10 -9.86 1.29
N LEU A 163 -15.10 -9.03 0.25
CA LEU A 163 -15.93 -9.21 -0.93
C LEU A 163 -15.07 -9.34 -2.18
N VAL A 164 -15.22 -10.44 -2.92
CA VAL A 164 -14.54 -10.61 -4.20
C VAL A 164 -15.31 -9.87 -5.30
N VAL A 165 -14.67 -8.88 -5.91
CA VAL A 165 -15.25 -8.05 -7.00
C VAL A 165 -14.42 -8.08 -8.28
N GLY A 166 -13.24 -8.72 -8.26
CA GLY A 166 -12.36 -8.79 -9.42
C GLY A 166 -11.74 -7.44 -9.80
N CYS A 167 -11.33 -7.27 -11.06
CA CYS A 167 -10.79 -6.01 -11.57
C CYS A 167 -11.92 -5.02 -11.96
N PRO A 168 -11.93 -3.77 -11.47
CA PRO A 168 -12.95 -2.78 -11.82
C PRO A 168 -12.89 -2.33 -13.29
N SER A 169 -11.81 -2.65 -14.01
CA SER A 169 -11.65 -2.38 -15.45
C SER A 169 -12.85 -2.85 -16.29
N LEU A 170 -13.43 -4.00 -15.96
CA LEU A 170 -14.50 -4.63 -16.73
C LEU A 170 -15.85 -3.91 -16.62
N THR A 171 -15.95 -2.87 -15.80
CA THR A 171 -17.14 -2.00 -15.73
C THR A 171 -17.21 -0.98 -16.87
N LEU A 172 -16.15 -0.81 -17.68
CA LEU A 172 -16.03 0.27 -18.66
C LEU A 172 -17.17 0.32 -19.68
N HIS A 173 -17.73 -0.84 -20.06
CA HIS A 173 -18.83 -0.96 -21.02
C HIS A 173 -20.17 -1.39 -20.36
N GLY A 174 -20.20 -1.50 -19.02
CA GLY A 174 -21.38 -1.88 -18.26
C GLY A 174 -21.67 -3.38 -18.26
N PRO A 175 -22.84 -3.80 -17.76
CA PRO A 175 -23.19 -5.21 -17.57
C PRO A 175 -23.44 -5.98 -18.87
N GLY A 176 -23.63 -5.29 -19.99
CA GLY A 176 -23.90 -5.89 -21.30
C GLY A 176 -22.66 -6.23 -22.13
N HIS A 177 -21.45 -6.02 -21.60
CA HIS A 177 -20.21 -6.28 -22.33
C HIS A 177 -20.03 -7.78 -22.62
N ARG A 178 -19.59 -8.09 -23.84
CA ARG A 178 -19.39 -9.47 -24.32
C ARG A 178 -18.19 -9.53 -25.25
N VAL A 179 -17.61 -10.71 -25.37
CA VAL A 179 -16.56 -11.03 -26.34
C VAL A 179 -17.04 -12.17 -27.22
N GLU A 180 -17.04 -11.93 -28.53
CA GLU A 180 -17.36 -12.96 -29.53
C GLU A 180 -16.04 -13.51 -30.08
N VAL A 181 -15.97 -14.82 -30.25
CA VAL A 181 -14.74 -15.51 -30.66
C VAL A 181 -14.98 -16.11 -32.04
N PRO A 182 -14.32 -15.60 -33.09
CA PRO A 182 -14.35 -16.22 -34.41
C PRO A 182 -13.91 -17.69 -34.35
N ALA A 183 -14.44 -18.53 -35.24
CA ALA A 183 -14.15 -19.97 -35.20
C ALA A 183 -12.67 -20.31 -35.47
N GLU A 184 -12.01 -19.49 -36.30
CA GLU A 184 -10.63 -19.69 -36.73
C GLU A 184 -9.87 -18.36 -36.67
N LEU A 185 -8.55 -18.44 -36.45
CA LEU A 185 -7.64 -17.32 -36.57
C LEU A 185 -6.97 -17.38 -37.95
N GLU A 186 -7.25 -16.41 -38.81
CA GLU A 186 -6.70 -16.41 -40.17
C GLU A 186 -5.18 -16.21 -40.20
N ALA A 187 -4.50 -16.85 -41.15
CA ALA A 187 -3.08 -16.62 -41.38
C ALA A 187 -2.80 -15.15 -41.72
N GLY A 188 -1.82 -14.53 -41.07
CA GLY A 188 -1.52 -13.11 -41.25
C GLY A 188 -2.46 -12.15 -40.51
N ALA A 189 -3.35 -12.66 -39.66
CA ALA A 189 -4.17 -11.88 -38.73
C ALA A 189 -3.34 -10.91 -37.86
N GLN A 190 -4.00 -9.89 -37.32
CA GLN A 190 -3.43 -8.93 -36.38
C GLN A 190 -3.41 -9.54 -34.98
N VAL A 191 -2.21 -9.80 -34.45
CA VAL A 191 -2.04 -10.41 -33.13
C VAL A 191 -1.34 -9.43 -32.20
N ALA A 192 -1.95 -9.14 -31.05
CA ALA A 192 -1.31 -8.36 -30.00
C ALA A 192 -0.71 -9.29 -28.96
N TYR A 193 0.52 -9.04 -28.51
CA TYR A 193 1.04 -9.75 -27.36
C TYR A 193 1.65 -8.82 -26.32
N ASN A 194 1.66 -9.29 -25.07
CA ASN A 194 2.26 -8.60 -23.94
C ASN A 194 3.04 -9.60 -23.08
N MET A 195 3.99 -9.13 -22.27
CA MET A 195 4.85 -10.01 -21.48
C MET A 195 5.20 -9.44 -20.10
N GLU A 196 5.50 -10.34 -19.17
CA GLU A 196 6.19 -10.02 -17.91
C GLU A 196 7.66 -9.73 -18.25
N THR A 197 8.23 -8.68 -17.67
CA THR A 197 9.57 -8.17 -18.01
C THR A 197 10.59 -8.54 -16.94
N LYS A 198 10.15 -8.76 -15.69
CA LYS A 198 11.03 -9.10 -14.58
C LYS A 198 11.49 -10.56 -14.64
N ASP A 199 10.52 -11.47 -14.79
CA ASP A 199 10.73 -12.91 -14.92
C ASP A 199 10.07 -13.36 -16.24
N PRO A 200 10.66 -13.01 -17.39
CA PRO A 200 10.00 -13.13 -18.68
C PRO A 200 9.93 -14.58 -19.19
N PHE A 201 8.90 -14.89 -19.96
CA PHE A 201 8.66 -16.21 -20.54
C PHE A 201 7.81 -16.11 -21.82
N GLY A 202 7.58 -17.25 -22.49
CA GLY A 202 6.71 -17.32 -23.68
C GLY A 202 7.40 -17.00 -25.00
N GLY A 203 8.74 -17.08 -25.07
CA GLY A 203 9.52 -16.78 -26.26
C GLY A 203 9.14 -17.60 -27.51
N ASP A 204 8.72 -18.87 -27.33
CA ASP A 204 8.24 -19.71 -28.44
C ASP A 204 6.95 -19.16 -29.06
N LEU A 205 5.94 -18.82 -28.24
CA LEU A 205 4.68 -18.22 -28.70
C LEU A 205 4.90 -16.85 -29.34
N ILE A 206 5.81 -16.04 -28.80
CA ILE A 206 6.16 -14.73 -29.38
C ILE A 206 6.83 -14.91 -30.74
N ALA A 207 7.78 -15.85 -30.87
CA ALA A 207 8.44 -16.13 -32.13
C ALA A 207 7.44 -16.66 -33.18
N ASP A 208 6.53 -17.54 -32.78
CA ASP A 208 5.45 -18.03 -33.64
C ASP A 208 4.52 -16.91 -34.10
N ALA A 209 4.11 -16.02 -33.18
CA ALA A 209 3.31 -14.84 -33.49
C ALA A 209 4.00 -13.95 -34.54
N GLU A 210 5.29 -13.66 -34.35
CA GLU A 210 6.05 -12.79 -35.26
C GLU A 210 6.37 -13.43 -36.60
N HIS A 211 6.39 -14.76 -36.69
CA HIS A 211 6.65 -15.48 -37.93
C HIS A 211 5.40 -15.62 -38.79
N HIS A 212 4.26 -15.95 -38.19
CA HIS A 212 3.03 -16.32 -38.92
C HIS A 212 1.97 -15.21 -38.98
N TYR A 213 2.08 -14.19 -38.12
CA TYR A 213 1.04 -13.16 -37.96
C TYR A 213 1.61 -11.75 -38.02
N ARG A 214 0.71 -10.77 -38.11
CA ARG A 214 1.07 -9.35 -37.98
C ARG A 214 1.12 -8.99 -36.50
N ALA A 215 2.18 -9.48 -35.84
CA ALA A 215 2.32 -9.39 -34.39
C ALA A 215 2.84 -8.02 -33.92
N THR A 216 2.12 -7.42 -32.97
CA THR A 216 2.48 -6.17 -32.31
C THR A 216 2.74 -6.42 -30.82
N TYR A 217 3.94 -6.08 -30.36
CA TYR A 217 4.22 -6.02 -28.93
C TYR A 217 3.58 -4.79 -28.29
N ILE A 218 2.78 -5.02 -27.24
CA ILE A 218 2.14 -3.98 -26.43
C ILE A 218 2.81 -3.91 -25.05
N PRO A 219 3.91 -3.16 -24.90
CA PRO A 219 4.57 -2.96 -23.62
C PRO A 219 3.74 -2.15 -22.64
N GLN A 220 3.96 -2.37 -21.35
CA GLN A 220 3.16 -1.76 -20.28
C GLN A 220 3.98 -1.11 -19.17
N GLU A 221 5.28 -1.36 -19.10
CA GLU A 221 6.11 -0.89 -18.00
C GLU A 221 6.87 0.39 -18.31
N HIS A 222 7.08 1.16 -17.25
CA HIS A 222 7.88 2.38 -17.27
C HIS A 222 9.29 2.15 -17.84
N GLY A 223 9.92 1.00 -17.55
CA GLY A 223 11.23 0.67 -18.12
C GLY A 223 11.17 0.58 -19.65
N THR A 224 10.16 -0.06 -20.22
CA THR A 224 10.02 -0.13 -21.68
C THR A 224 9.71 1.25 -22.29
N LEU A 225 8.95 2.11 -21.61
CA LEU A 225 8.77 3.50 -22.03
C LEU A 225 10.12 4.24 -22.09
N GLU A 226 10.96 4.08 -21.07
CA GLU A 226 12.31 4.64 -21.04
C GLU A 226 13.19 4.09 -22.19
N LEU A 227 13.09 2.79 -22.49
CA LEU A 227 13.76 2.18 -23.65
C LEU A 227 13.30 2.82 -24.96
N MET A 228 11.99 3.00 -25.15
CA MET A 228 11.43 3.55 -26.38
C MET A 228 11.74 5.04 -26.56
N LEU A 229 11.79 5.82 -25.48
CA LEU A 229 12.06 7.26 -25.54
C LEU A 229 13.54 7.61 -25.58
N TRP A 230 14.38 6.80 -24.92
CA TRP A 230 15.77 7.16 -24.68
C TRP A 230 16.78 6.12 -25.15
N ALA A 231 16.36 4.97 -25.66
CA ALA A 231 17.27 3.86 -25.92
C ALA A 231 18.03 3.49 -24.64
N THR A 232 17.34 3.20 -23.53
CA THR A 232 17.97 2.56 -22.35
C THR A 232 17.97 1.03 -22.48
N SER A 233 18.65 0.34 -21.57
CA SER A 233 18.59 -1.12 -21.42
C SER A 233 18.12 -1.46 -20.01
N PRO A 234 16.81 -1.34 -19.73
CA PRO A 234 16.25 -1.49 -18.38
C PRO A 234 16.10 -2.95 -17.95
N TYR A 235 16.25 -3.90 -18.87
CA TYR A 235 16.04 -5.33 -18.66
C TYR A 235 17.26 -6.12 -19.12
N GLU A 236 17.44 -7.30 -18.52
CA GLU A 236 18.40 -8.32 -18.96
C GLU A 236 17.61 -9.54 -19.41
N THR A 237 17.95 -10.14 -20.55
CA THR A 237 17.35 -11.39 -21.01
C THR A 237 18.39 -12.24 -21.72
N ALA A 238 18.30 -13.56 -21.55
CA ALA A 238 19.08 -14.52 -22.32
C ALA A 238 18.32 -15.03 -23.57
N ASP A 239 17.01 -14.80 -23.63
CA ASP A 239 16.17 -15.23 -24.76
C ASP A 239 16.01 -14.06 -25.76
N PRO A 240 16.62 -14.14 -26.96
CA PRO A 240 16.58 -13.08 -27.96
C PRO A 240 15.22 -12.96 -28.67
N ARG A 241 14.29 -13.91 -28.45
CA ARG A 241 12.93 -13.86 -29.00
C ARG A 241 12.02 -12.90 -28.24
N LEU A 242 12.47 -12.40 -27.10
CA LEU A 242 11.72 -11.49 -26.26
C LEU A 242 12.07 -10.03 -26.60
N PRO A 243 11.08 -9.15 -26.82
CA PRO A 243 11.30 -7.74 -27.11
C PRO A 243 11.67 -6.93 -25.86
N LEU A 244 12.81 -7.26 -25.24
CA LEU A 244 13.37 -6.59 -24.07
C LEU A 244 14.63 -5.77 -24.39
N GLU A 245 15.26 -6.05 -25.53
CA GLU A 245 16.45 -5.33 -26.01
C GLU A 245 16.14 -4.50 -27.24
N ARG A 246 16.84 -3.37 -27.39
CA ARG A 246 16.67 -2.42 -28.50
C ARG A 246 16.91 -3.03 -29.88
N SER A 247 17.74 -4.08 -29.94
CA SER A 247 18.09 -4.84 -31.15
C SER A 247 16.91 -5.66 -31.68
N HIS A 248 15.89 -5.91 -30.87
CA HIS A 248 14.74 -6.71 -31.27
C HIS A 248 13.97 -6.09 -32.44
N SER A 249 13.42 -6.93 -33.32
CA SER A 249 12.66 -6.55 -34.52
C SER A 249 11.50 -5.59 -34.20
N GLN A 250 10.79 -5.84 -33.09
CA GLN A 250 9.70 -5.01 -32.59
C GLN A 250 10.09 -3.54 -32.41
N PHE A 251 11.32 -3.26 -31.96
CA PHE A 251 11.78 -1.88 -31.80
C PHE A 251 12.45 -1.35 -33.07
N THR A 252 13.36 -2.11 -33.67
CA THR A 252 14.12 -1.67 -34.86
C THR A 252 13.22 -1.42 -36.08
N ALA A 253 12.11 -2.15 -36.21
CA ALA A 253 11.11 -1.95 -37.26
C ALA A 253 9.91 -1.07 -36.83
N ALA A 254 9.99 -0.41 -35.66
CA ALA A 254 8.91 0.44 -35.11
C ALA A 254 7.54 -0.24 -35.02
N ARG A 255 7.50 -1.54 -34.71
CA ARG A 255 6.26 -2.32 -34.59
C ARG A 255 5.66 -2.28 -33.18
N ALA A 256 6.48 -2.18 -32.13
CA ALA A 256 6.01 -2.07 -30.76
C ALA A 256 5.23 -0.77 -30.53
N GLU A 257 4.10 -0.88 -29.82
CA GLU A 257 3.18 0.24 -29.56
C GLU A 257 2.87 0.33 -28.07
N MET A 258 3.41 1.36 -27.40
CA MET A 258 3.08 1.62 -26.00
C MET A 258 2.00 2.69 -25.88
N PHE A 259 0.96 2.40 -25.11
CA PHE A 259 -0.12 3.35 -24.86
C PHE A 259 0.01 4.01 -23.49
N ILE A 260 -0.10 5.33 -23.47
CA ILE A 260 -0.10 6.17 -22.27
C ILE A 260 -1.49 6.72 -21.93
N ASP A 261 -2.52 6.18 -22.59
CA ASP A 261 -3.95 6.47 -22.39
C ASP A 261 -4.77 5.20 -22.61
N ALA A 262 -5.82 5.01 -21.80
CA ALA A 262 -6.64 3.79 -21.83
C ALA A 262 -7.47 3.65 -23.12
N TYR A 263 -8.12 4.73 -23.56
CA TYR A 263 -9.05 4.68 -24.70
C TYR A 263 -8.34 4.39 -26.03
N PRO A 264 -7.23 5.06 -26.39
CA PRO A 264 -6.48 4.70 -27.60
C PRO A 264 -5.91 3.28 -27.55
N TRP A 265 -5.57 2.77 -26.37
CA TRP A 265 -5.12 1.38 -26.22
C TRP A 265 -6.24 0.40 -26.56
N ILE A 266 -7.41 0.59 -25.97
CA ILE A 266 -8.59 -0.26 -26.21
C ILE A 266 -9.02 -0.16 -27.68
N GLU A 267 -9.01 1.05 -28.26
CA GLU A 267 -9.29 1.27 -29.68
C GLU A 267 -8.28 0.56 -30.60
N ARG A 268 -6.98 0.57 -30.27
CA ARG A 268 -6.00 -0.19 -31.04
C ARG A 268 -6.28 -1.69 -30.98
N LEU A 269 -6.64 -2.19 -29.80
CA LEU A 269 -6.89 -3.61 -29.59
C LEU A 269 -8.16 -4.09 -30.30
N SER A 270 -9.17 -3.24 -30.51
CA SER A 270 -10.38 -3.63 -31.27
C SER A 270 -10.10 -3.89 -32.76
N GLN A 271 -8.91 -3.52 -33.23
CA GLN A 271 -8.39 -3.79 -34.58
C GLN A 271 -7.51 -5.05 -34.61
N MET A 272 -7.41 -5.78 -33.50
CA MET A 272 -6.68 -7.04 -33.40
C MET A 272 -7.66 -8.19 -33.42
N ASP A 273 -7.24 -9.30 -34.02
CA ASP A 273 -8.03 -10.53 -34.11
C ASP A 273 -7.82 -11.41 -32.87
N PHE A 274 -6.66 -11.30 -32.23
CA PHE A 274 -6.32 -12.04 -31.02
C PHE A 274 -5.32 -11.29 -30.14
N SER A 275 -5.39 -11.51 -28.83
CA SER A 275 -4.34 -11.09 -27.89
C SER A 275 -3.93 -12.17 -26.90
N PHE A 276 -2.64 -12.22 -26.54
CA PHE A 276 -2.21 -13.08 -25.44
C PHE A 276 -1.09 -12.45 -24.63
N GLY A 277 -0.85 -12.98 -23.42
CA GLY A 277 0.34 -12.61 -22.67
C GLY A 277 0.20 -12.68 -21.16
N ALA A 278 1.28 -12.35 -20.47
CA ALA A 278 1.41 -12.50 -19.03
C ALA A 278 0.88 -11.32 -18.20
N ARG A 279 0.56 -10.18 -18.82
CA ARG A 279 0.06 -8.99 -18.12
C ARG A 279 -1.46 -8.99 -18.09
N ALA A 280 -2.01 -8.94 -16.87
CA ALA A 280 -3.46 -8.92 -16.67
C ALA A 280 -4.16 -7.82 -17.49
N HIS A 281 -3.69 -6.56 -17.41
CA HIS A 281 -4.34 -5.45 -18.10
C HIS A 281 -4.09 -5.42 -19.62
N GLY A 282 -3.07 -6.11 -20.13
CA GLY A 282 -2.92 -6.28 -21.58
C GLY A 282 -4.04 -7.12 -22.17
N ASN A 283 -4.35 -8.23 -21.50
CA ASN A 283 -5.46 -9.09 -21.88
C ASN A 283 -6.81 -8.45 -21.57
N ILE A 284 -6.99 -7.82 -20.39
CA ILE A 284 -8.25 -7.12 -20.06
C ILE A 284 -8.54 -5.97 -21.02
N ALA A 285 -7.53 -5.23 -21.50
CA ALA A 285 -7.75 -4.21 -22.52
C ALA A 285 -8.25 -4.81 -23.84
N ALA A 286 -7.79 -6.01 -24.23
CA ALA A 286 -8.30 -6.72 -25.39
C ALA A 286 -9.75 -7.19 -25.17
N VAL A 287 -10.04 -7.76 -23.99
CA VAL A 287 -11.41 -8.13 -23.59
C VAL A 287 -12.34 -6.93 -23.68
N LEU A 288 -11.94 -5.76 -23.15
CA LEU A 288 -12.72 -4.52 -23.23
C LEU A 288 -12.93 -4.07 -24.68
N ALA A 289 -11.96 -4.30 -25.55
CA ALA A 289 -12.06 -3.99 -26.97
C ALA A 289 -12.98 -4.93 -27.75
N GLY A 290 -13.44 -6.03 -27.14
CA GLY A 290 -14.19 -7.09 -27.81
C GLY A 290 -13.31 -8.12 -28.52
N THR A 291 -11.99 -8.05 -28.34
CA THR A 291 -11.02 -8.95 -28.95
C THR A 291 -10.76 -10.15 -28.04
N PRO A 292 -10.84 -11.40 -28.56
CA PRO A 292 -10.50 -12.59 -27.80
C PRO A 292 -9.08 -12.52 -27.24
N SER A 293 -8.91 -12.94 -25.99
CA SER A 293 -7.58 -13.01 -25.38
C SER A 293 -7.36 -14.21 -24.47
N VAL A 294 -6.12 -14.72 -24.42
CA VAL A 294 -5.69 -15.75 -23.47
C VAL A 294 -4.59 -15.23 -22.53
N MET A 295 -4.89 -15.22 -21.24
CA MET A 295 -3.95 -14.78 -20.21
C MET A 295 -2.99 -15.90 -19.80
N LEU A 296 -1.69 -15.63 -19.82
CA LEU A 296 -0.66 -16.53 -19.31
C LEU A 296 -0.40 -16.22 -17.83
N ALA A 297 -1.15 -16.88 -16.95
CA ALA A 297 -1.10 -16.64 -15.51
C ALA A 297 0.13 -17.30 -14.89
N HIS A 298 0.97 -16.51 -14.21
CA HIS A 298 2.22 -16.97 -13.60
C HIS A 298 2.25 -16.76 -12.08
N ASP A 299 1.26 -16.07 -11.53
CA ASP A 299 1.08 -15.83 -10.10
C ASP A 299 -0.40 -15.60 -9.75
N SER A 300 -0.69 -15.39 -8.46
CA SER A 300 -2.07 -15.14 -8.01
C SER A 300 -2.71 -13.92 -8.65
N ARG A 301 -1.96 -12.86 -8.96
CA ARG A 301 -2.48 -11.57 -9.42
C ARG A 301 -3.20 -11.69 -10.77
N THR A 302 -2.70 -12.58 -11.61
CA THR A 302 -3.22 -12.86 -12.94
C THR A 302 -4.25 -13.99 -12.88
N LEU A 303 -3.93 -15.06 -12.14
CA LEU A 303 -4.78 -16.24 -12.04
C LEU A 303 -6.15 -15.96 -11.38
N GLU A 304 -6.16 -15.23 -10.27
CA GLU A 304 -7.39 -14.98 -9.51
C GLU A 304 -8.37 -14.09 -10.30
N LEU A 305 -7.84 -13.14 -11.07
CA LEU A 305 -8.62 -12.29 -11.96
C LEU A 305 -9.20 -13.08 -13.13
N ALA A 306 -8.38 -13.91 -13.77
CA ALA A 306 -8.83 -14.73 -14.88
C ALA A 306 -9.96 -15.69 -14.43
N ARG A 307 -9.76 -16.36 -13.29
CA ARG A 307 -10.76 -17.27 -12.71
C ARG A 307 -12.05 -16.57 -12.32
N TYR A 308 -11.98 -15.47 -11.56
CA TYR A 308 -13.17 -14.76 -11.10
C TYR A 308 -14.00 -14.25 -12.29
N HIS A 309 -13.33 -13.68 -13.30
CA HIS A 309 -14.03 -13.13 -14.47
C HIS A 309 -14.35 -14.16 -15.56
N GLY A 310 -13.87 -15.41 -15.46
CA GLY A 310 -14.01 -16.40 -16.52
C GLY A 310 -13.25 -16.05 -17.81
N ILE A 311 -12.17 -15.25 -17.70
CA ILE A 311 -11.30 -14.93 -18.85
C ILE A 311 -10.43 -16.16 -19.14
N PRO A 312 -10.33 -16.61 -20.40
CA PRO A 312 -9.43 -17.70 -20.79
C PRO A 312 -8.01 -17.49 -20.28
N SER A 313 -7.45 -18.53 -19.65
CA SER A 313 -6.09 -18.47 -19.12
C SER A 313 -5.41 -19.83 -19.09
N LEU A 314 -4.09 -19.80 -19.19
CA LEU A 314 -3.20 -20.93 -18.91
C LEU A 314 -2.33 -20.61 -17.71
N THR A 315 -2.16 -21.57 -16.81
CA THR A 315 -1.30 -21.45 -15.65
C THR A 315 0.13 -21.87 -16.01
N TRP A 316 1.02 -20.89 -16.17
CA TRP A 316 2.40 -21.11 -16.55
C TRP A 316 3.13 -22.04 -15.57
N GLY A 317 3.82 -23.05 -16.10
CA GLY A 317 4.53 -24.06 -15.31
C GLY A 317 3.65 -25.13 -14.66
N ARG A 318 2.32 -25.09 -14.85
CA ARG A 318 1.39 -26.15 -14.43
C ARG A 318 0.64 -26.77 -15.60
N ASP A 319 0.15 -25.93 -16.50
CA ASP A 319 -0.58 -26.36 -17.68
C ASP A 319 0.37 -26.60 -18.86
N GLU A 320 -0.03 -27.47 -19.78
CA GLU A 320 0.67 -27.65 -21.05
C GLU A 320 0.54 -26.38 -21.89
N VAL A 321 1.68 -25.78 -22.23
CA VAL A 321 1.74 -24.58 -23.06
C VAL A 321 1.66 -25.00 -24.53
N PRO A 322 0.70 -24.46 -25.31
CA PRO A 322 0.60 -24.71 -26.73
C PRO A 322 1.90 -24.40 -27.48
N GLY A 323 2.19 -25.17 -28.53
CA GLY A 323 3.36 -24.95 -29.38
C GLY A 323 3.20 -23.80 -30.37
N THR A 324 1.96 -23.40 -30.66
CA THR A 324 1.64 -22.34 -31.62
C THR A 324 0.57 -21.36 -31.08
N VAL A 325 0.50 -20.18 -31.68
CA VAL A 325 -0.53 -19.17 -31.42
C VAL A 325 -1.91 -19.67 -31.85
N GLU A 326 -2.00 -20.49 -32.90
CA GLU A 326 -3.25 -21.10 -33.35
C GLU A 326 -3.82 -22.06 -32.29
N GLU A 327 -2.98 -22.94 -31.74
CA GLU A 327 -3.37 -23.83 -30.63
C GLU A 327 -3.72 -23.05 -29.36
N LEU A 328 -3.07 -21.92 -29.11
CA LEU A 328 -3.42 -21.02 -28.01
C LEU A 328 -4.78 -20.34 -28.26
N TYR A 329 -5.04 -19.88 -29.49
CA TYR A 329 -6.31 -19.29 -29.89
C TYR A 329 -7.47 -20.27 -29.69
N ALA A 330 -7.27 -21.55 -29.99
CA ALA A 330 -8.27 -22.60 -29.74
C ALA A 330 -8.67 -22.74 -28.25
N ARG A 331 -7.91 -22.15 -27.31
CA ARG A 331 -8.25 -22.10 -25.87
C ARG A 331 -9.06 -20.86 -25.48
N ALA A 332 -9.33 -19.92 -26.39
CA ALA A 332 -10.01 -18.66 -26.11
C ALA A 332 -11.53 -18.81 -25.93
N ASP A 333 -11.99 -19.61 -24.95
CA ASP A 333 -13.42 -19.80 -24.67
C ASP A 333 -13.99 -18.75 -23.71
N PHE A 334 -14.73 -17.78 -24.25
CA PHE A 334 -15.37 -16.71 -23.49
C PHE A 334 -16.78 -17.05 -22.97
N THR A 335 -17.23 -18.30 -23.04
CA THR A 335 -18.57 -18.71 -22.60
C THR A 335 -18.82 -18.35 -21.12
N GLU A 336 -17.89 -18.67 -20.23
CA GLU A 336 -17.99 -18.36 -18.80
C GLU A 336 -17.94 -16.86 -18.51
N PHE A 337 -17.04 -16.14 -19.18
CA PHE A 337 -16.98 -14.69 -19.11
C PHE A 337 -18.33 -14.07 -19.47
N ASN A 338 -18.83 -14.38 -20.67
CA ASN A 338 -20.05 -13.83 -21.23
C ASN A 338 -21.31 -14.16 -20.41
N ARG A 339 -21.34 -15.34 -19.78
CA ARG A 339 -22.48 -15.79 -18.97
C ARG A 339 -22.55 -15.06 -17.63
N GLY A 340 -21.42 -14.90 -16.95
CA GLY A 340 -21.40 -14.35 -15.58
C GLY A 340 -21.10 -12.86 -15.46
N HIS A 341 -20.88 -12.14 -16.57
CA HIS A 341 -20.41 -10.75 -16.52
C HIS A 341 -21.41 -9.80 -15.84
N ALA A 342 -22.70 -9.95 -16.14
CA ALA A 342 -23.75 -9.15 -15.51
C ALA A 342 -23.80 -9.37 -13.98
N ASP A 343 -23.76 -10.62 -13.51
CA ASP A 343 -23.81 -10.93 -12.07
C ASP A 343 -22.60 -10.35 -11.30
N ARG A 344 -21.40 -10.39 -11.91
CA ARG A 344 -20.19 -9.77 -11.34
C ARG A 344 -20.27 -8.26 -11.32
N PHE A 345 -20.86 -7.66 -12.36
CA PHE A 345 -21.14 -6.23 -12.40
C PHE A 345 -22.11 -5.84 -11.27
N ASP A 346 -23.19 -6.59 -11.10
CA ASP A 346 -24.22 -6.34 -10.07
C ASP A 346 -23.66 -6.50 -8.65
N THR A 347 -22.71 -7.41 -8.44
CA THR A 347 -21.99 -7.56 -7.17
C THR A 347 -21.23 -6.27 -6.82
N LEU A 348 -20.49 -5.69 -7.77
CA LEU A 348 -19.79 -4.43 -7.57
C LEU A 348 -20.75 -3.23 -7.44
N SER A 349 -21.83 -3.22 -8.23
CA SER A 349 -22.90 -2.22 -8.16
C SER A 349 -23.52 -2.16 -6.77
N SER A 350 -23.95 -3.31 -6.25
CA SER A 350 -24.54 -3.44 -4.91
C SER A 350 -23.57 -2.97 -3.83
N PHE A 351 -22.29 -3.35 -3.93
CA PHE A 351 -21.27 -2.85 -3.01
C PHE A 351 -21.13 -1.32 -3.04
N LEU A 352 -21.18 -0.69 -4.22
CA LEU A 352 -21.11 0.77 -4.31
C LEU A 352 -22.32 1.44 -3.64
N HIS A 353 -23.52 0.92 -3.89
CA HIS A 353 -24.74 1.43 -3.27
C HIS A 353 -24.76 1.25 -1.75
N ASP A 354 -24.30 0.11 -1.24
CA ASP A 354 -24.17 -0.16 0.21
C ASP A 354 -23.22 0.84 0.90
N ASN A 355 -22.29 1.43 0.15
CA ASN A 355 -21.35 2.45 0.62
C ASN A 355 -21.79 3.89 0.28
N GLY A 356 -23.00 4.07 -0.26
CA GLY A 356 -23.56 5.38 -0.58
C GLY A 356 -23.03 6.03 -1.87
N PHE A 357 -22.40 5.26 -2.76
CA PHE A 357 -21.92 5.74 -4.06
C PHE A 357 -22.88 5.31 -5.18
N ALA A 358 -23.44 6.29 -5.88
CA ALA A 358 -24.13 6.05 -7.15
C ALA A 358 -23.11 5.91 -8.29
N HIS A 359 -23.51 5.25 -9.37
CA HIS A 359 -22.65 5.06 -10.53
C HIS A 359 -23.36 5.34 -11.85
N ILE A 360 -22.59 5.59 -12.90
CA ILE A 360 -23.06 6.06 -14.22
C ILE A 360 -24.00 5.08 -14.95
N TYR A 361 -24.08 3.82 -14.49
CA TYR A 361 -25.00 2.81 -15.02
C TYR A 361 -26.31 2.71 -14.23
N ASP A 362 -26.51 3.54 -13.20
CA ASP A 362 -27.76 3.59 -12.47
C ASP A 362 -28.89 4.14 -13.35
N PRO A 363 -30.16 3.72 -13.12
CA PRO A 363 -31.30 4.29 -13.82
C PRO A 363 -31.32 5.83 -13.73
N GLY A 364 -31.48 6.51 -14.87
CA GLY A 364 -31.52 7.97 -14.94
C GLY A 364 -30.15 8.66 -15.13
N GLN A 365 -29.08 7.89 -15.32
CA GLN A 365 -27.73 8.38 -15.63
C GLN A 365 -27.36 8.25 -17.13
N GLU A 366 -28.31 7.91 -18.00
CA GLU A 366 -28.07 7.63 -19.41
C GLU A 366 -27.47 8.85 -20.15
N SER A 367 -27.92 10.06 -19.80
CA SER A 367 -27.36 11.30 -20.35
C SER A 367 -25.93 11.54 -19.91
N ALA A 368 -25.60 11.33 -18.62
CA ALA A 368 -24.25 11.47 -18.11
C ALA A 368 -23.29 10.46 -18.76
N ARG A 369 -23.75 9.22 -18.96
CA ARG A 369 -22.99 8.20 -19.72
C ARG A 369 -22.72 8.65 -21.15
N HIS A 370 -23.74 9.14 -21.84
CA HIS A 370 -23.59 9.64 -23.21
C HIS A 370 -22.63 10.82 -23.27
N GLU A 371 -22.77 11.81 -22.37
CA GLU A 371 -21.89 12.98 -22.30
C GLU A 371 -20.44 12.61 -21.99
N TYR A 372 -20.21 11.66 -21.09
CA TYR A 372 -18.88 11.14 -20.78
C TYR A 372 -18.22 10.53 -22.03
N GLU A 373 -18.96 9.67 -22.75
CA GLU A 373 -18.47 9.02 -23.96
C GLU A 373 -18.22 10.01 -25.10
N GLN A 374 -19.09 11.03 -25.26
CA GLN A 374 -18.88 12.12 -26.21
C GLN A 374 -17.64 12.94 -25.86
N ARG A 375 -17.45 13.26 -24.57
CA ARG A 375 -16.27 13.99 -24.11
C ARG A 375 -15.00 13.22 -24.42
N ILE A 376 -14.96 11.90 -24.18
CA ILE A 376 -13.82 11.05 -24.54
C ILE A 376 -13.53 11.10 -26.05
N ARG A 377 -14.56 11.01 -26.91
CA ARG A 377 -14.39 11.09 -28.38
C ARG A 377 -13.86 12.45 -28.85
N GLN A 378 -14.04 13.50 -28.06
CA GLN A 378 -13.54 14.85 -28.35
C GLN A 378 -12.12 15.09 -27.83
N VAL A 379 -11.58 14.20 -26.98
CA VAL A 379 -10.20 14.31 -26.51
C VAL A 379 -9.25 13.93 -27.66
N SER A 380 -8.30 14.82 -27.95
CA SER A 380 -7.22 14.55 -28.89
C SER A 380 -6.08 13.82 -28.17
N PHE A 381 -6.14 12.49 -28.16
CA PHE A 381 -5.07 11.68 -27.57
C PHE A 381 -3.81 11.64 -28.44
N PRO A 382 -2.61 11.54 -27.83
CA PRO A 382 -1.38 11.30 -28.58
C PRO A 382 -1.42 9.90 -29.22
N PRO A 383 -0.69 9.71 -30.34
CA PRO A 383 -0.53 8.37 -30.91
C PRO A 383 0.23 7.45 -29.95
N ALA A 384 0.17 6.15 -30.22
CA ALA A 384 0.99 5.17 -29.51
C ALA A 384 2.47 5.58 -29.54
N VAL A 385 3.14 5.48 -28.40
CA VAL A 385 4.57 5.73 -28.30
C VAL A 385 5.28 4.64 -29.09
N ARG A 386 6.20 5.07 -29.94
CA ARG A 386 7.12 4.25 -30.73
C ARG A 386 8.55 4.64 -30.43
N PRO A 387 9.56 3.81 -30.74
CA PRO A 387 10.96 4.17 -30.52
C PRO A 387 11.32 5.49 -31.19
N THR A 388 11.77 6.48 -30.42
CA THR A 388 12.08 7.85 -30.89
C THR A 388 13.49 7.97 -31.48
N TRP A 389 14.35 7.01 -31.15
CA TRP A 389 15.76 6.98 -31.52
C TRP A 389 16.04 6.34 -32.89
N LEU A 390 15.00 5.92 -33.60
CA LEU A 390 15.14 5.37 -34.96
C LEU A 390 15.56 6.49 -35.92
N GLY A 391 16.67 6.26 -36.64
CA GLY A 391 17.21 7.24 -37.57
C GLY A 391 18.04 8.35 -36.93
N GLU A 392 18.36 8.27 -35.62
CA GLU A 392 19.30 9.19 -34.99
C GLU A 392 20.71 9.08 -35.59
N THR A 393 21.41 10.22 -35.66
CA THR A 393 22.82 10.24 -36.06
C THR A 393 23.70 9.69 -34.94
N PRO A 394 24.89 9.11 -35.25
CA PRO A 394 25.83 8.64 -34.23
C PRO A 394 26.18 9.69 -33.16
N GLU A 395 26.24 10.98 -33.52
CA GLU A 395 26.50 12.08 -32.60
C GLU A 395 25.34 12.32 -31.63
N THR A 396 24.10 12.11 -32.08
CA THR A 396 22.90 12.22 -31.23
C THR A 396 22.84 11.05 -30.27
N THR A 397 23.05 9.82 -30.77
CA THR A 397 23.16 8.62 -29.93
C THR A 397 24.26 8.77 -28.88
N HIS A 398 25.44 9.30 -29.25
CA HIS A 398 26.53 9.54 -28.31
C HIS A 398 26.17 10.58 -27.23
N ARG A 399 25.54 11.70 -27.61
CA ARG A 399 25.09 12.71 -26.65
C ARG A 399 24.05 12.15 -25.67
N HIS A 400 23.09 11.37 -26.16
CA HIS A 400 22.10 10.69 -25.32
C HIS A 400 22.76 9.72 -24.34
N ALA A 401 23.71 8.89 -24.79
CA ALA A 401 24.46 8.00 -23.93
C ALA A 401 25.23 8.73 -22.82
N VAL A 402 25.84 9.88 -23.12
CA VAL A 402 26.53 10.72 -22.12
C VAL A 402 25.55 11.30 -21.10
N LEU A 403 24.37 11.76 -21.54
CA LEU A 403 23.33 12.27 -20.63
C LEU A 403 22.78 11.17 -19.73
N GLN A 404 22.54 9.98 -20.27
CA GLN A 404 22.09 8.82 -19.52
C GLN A 404 23.10 8.37 -18.47
N ASP A 405 24.38 8.29 -18.83
CA ASP A 405 25.44 7.93 -17.89
C ASP A 405 25.56 8.96 -16.75
N ARG A 406 25.47 10.26 -17.07
CA ARG A 406 25.42 11.32 -16.05
C ARG A 406 24.21 11.18 -15.14
N GLU A 407 23.04 10.89 -15.69
CA GLU A 407 21.82 10.71 -14.90
C GLU A 407 21.88 9.46 -14.02
N ALA A 408 22.39 8.35 -14.55
CA ALA A 408 22.60 7.12 -13.79
C ALA A 408 23.53 7.36 -12.60
N ARG A 409 24.67 8.05 -12.81
CA ARG A 409 25.58 8.46 -11.73
C ARG A 409 24.87 9.35 -10.71
N ARG A 410 24.10 10.35 -11.17
CA ARG A 410 23.33 11.26 -10.30
C ARG A 410 22.31 10.49 -9.45
N LYS A 411 21.52 9.59 -10.04
CA LYS A 411 20.55 8.72 -9.35
C LYS A 411 21.26 7.83 -8.31
N GLN A 412 22.41 7.25 -8.65
CA GLN A 412 23.20 6.44 -7.72
C GLN A 412 23.70 7.26 -6.52
N THR A 413 24.25 8.46 -6.76
CA THR A 413 24.68 9.39 -5.71
C THR A 413 23.51 9.82 -4.82
N HIS A 414 22.38 10.23 -5.39
CA HIS A 414 21.18 10.59 -4.62
C HIS A 414 20.63 9.42 -3.80
N SER A 415 20.59 8.21 -4.37
CA SER A 415 20.18 7.00 -3.64
C SER A 415 21.12 6.69 -2.47
N ALA A 416 22.43 6.84 -2.66
CA ALA A 416 23.41 6.70 -1.58
C ALA A 416 23.17 7.73 -0.46
N ILE A 417 23.01 9.01 -0.81
CA ILE A 417 22.70 10.09 0.15
C ILE A 417 21.40 9.78 0.91
N ARG A 418 20.35 9.34 0.22
CA ARG A 418 19.06 9.01 0.85
C ARG A 418 19.17 7.82 1.80
N ARG A 419 19.91 6.77 1.42
CA ARG A 419 20.17 5.61 2.29
C ARG A 419 20.95 6.01 3.54
N GLU A 420 21.96 6.85 3.38
CA GLU A 420 22.74 7.38 4.51
C GLU A 420 21.88 8.24 5.44
N ALA A 421 21.05 9.13 4.89
CA ALA A 421 20.11 9.94 5.64
C ALA A 421 19.09 9.09 6.42
N ALA A 422 18.52 8.06 5.78
CA ALA A 422 17.59 7.13 6.43
C ALA A 422 18.26 6.31 7.54
N ALA A 423 19.48 5.83 7.31
CA ALA A 423 20.26 5.11 8.32
C ALA A 423 20.59 6.03 9.52
N ARG A 424 20.95 7.28 9.26
CA ARG A 424 21.18 8.29 10.31
C ARG A 424 19.90 8.56 11.10
N GLN A 425 18.77 8.75 10.43
CA GLN A 425 17.47 8.96 11.06
C GLN A 425 17.08 7.78 11.96
N LYS A 426 17.27 6.54 11.48
CA LYS A 426 17.01 5.32 12.27
C LYS A 426 17.88 5.28 13.53
N ARG A 427 19.20 5.54 13.42
CA ARG A 427 20.10 5.62 14.58
C ARG A 427 19.66 6.68 15.58
N THR A 428 19.23 7.85 15.10
CA THR A 428 18.70 8.92 15.96
C THR A 428 17.42 8.49 16.66
N GLN A 429 16.50 7.81 15.98
CA GLN A 429 15.29 7.27 16.61
C GLN A 429 15.60 6.21 17.67
N GLU A 430 16.54 5.31 17.41
CA GLU A 430 16.98 4.30 18.38
C GLU A 430 17.61 4.96 19.62
N GLN A 431 18.44 5.99 19.43
CA GLN A 431 19.02 6.78 20.52
C GLN A 431 17.95 7.52 21.34
N LEU A 432 16.96 8.13 20.68
CA LEU A 432 15.84 8.78 21.36
C LEU A 432 15.01 7.78 22.17
N ALA A 433 14.72 6.60 21.63
CA ALA A 433 14.02 5.55 22.35
C ALA A 433 14.82 5.03 23.56
N GLN A 434 16.14 4.90 23.42
CA GLN A 434 17.02 4.53 24.54
C GLN A 434 17.07 5.62 25.62
N LEU A 435 17.16 6.89 25.22
CA LEU A 435 17.09 8.03 26.15
C LEU A 435 15.74 8.07 26.87
N GLY A 436 14.63 7.85 26.16
CA GLY A 436 13.29 7.75 26.76
C GLY A 436 13.22 6.70 27.87
N ARG A 437 13.69 5.47 27.61
CA ARG A 437 13.77 4.41 28.64
C ARG A 437 14.64 4.80 29.84
N ARG A 438 15.76 5.49 29.60
CA ARG A 438 16.65 5.96 30.69
C ARG A 438 16.00 7.04 31.53
N VAL A 439 15.19 7.91 30.93
CA VAL A 439 14.43 8.94 31.65
C VAL A 439 13.36 8.27 32.52
N GLU A 440 12.58 7.34 31.96
CA GLU A 440 11.57 6.58 32.72
C GLU A 440 12.20 5.83 33.91
N GLU A 441 13.36 5.17 33.72
CA GLU A 441 14.08 4.53 34.82
C GLU A 441 14.55 5.53 35.88
N ALA A 442 15.02 6.71 35.47
CA ALA A 442 15.48 7.75 36.39
C ALA A 442 14.31 8.34 37.19
N GLU A 443 13.17 8.57 36.54
CA GLU A 443 11.93 9.03 37.19
C GLU A 443 11.47 8.02 38.25
N LYS A 444 11.45 6.72 37.91
CA LYS A 444 11.11 5.67 38.88
C LYS A 444 12.06 5.65 40.07
N ARG A 445 13.38 5.77 39.85
CA ARG A 445 14.38 5.83 40.93
C ARG A 445 14.20 7.07 41.80
N LEU A 446 13.86 8.21 41.19
CA LEU A 446 13.59 9.45 41.93
C LEU A 446 12.35 9.30 42.81
N GLU A 447 11.28 8.71 42.28
CA GLU A 447 10.05 8.42 43.03
C GLU A 447 10.33 7.48 44.22
N GLU A 448 11.08 6.40 44.01
CA GLU A 448 11.51 5.51 45.09
C GLU A 448 12.37 6.24 46.14
N SER A 449 13.25 7.16 45.71
CA SER A 449 14.07 7.96 46.62
C SER A 449 13.23 8.93 47.45
N LEU A 450 12.24 9.59 46.84
CA LEU A 450 11.31 10.49 47.53
C LEU A 450 10.50 9.73 48.59
N GLN A 451 9.99 8.55 48.25
CA GLN A 451 9.30 7.68 49.22
C GLN A 451 10.20 7.25 50.38
N ARG A 452 11.48 6.93 50.11
CA ARG A 452 12.46 6.60 51.15
C ARG A 452 12.77 7.79 52.06
N MET A 453 12.90 8.99 51.48
CA MET A 453 13.11 10.23 52.24
C MET A 453 11.93 10.52 53.16
N GLU A 454 10.69 10.45 52.65
CA GLU A 454 9.49 10.67 53.46
C GLU A 454 9.38 9.65 54.61
N ALA A 455 9.71 8.39 54.34
CA ALA A 455 9.77 7.35 55.37
C ALA A 455 10.89 7.55 56.39
N ALA A 456 12.01 8.16 55.99
CA ALA A 456 13.11 8.51 56.89
C ALA A 456 12.74 9.70 57.78
N GLU A 457 12.10 10.73 57.22
CA GLU A 457 11.58 11.88 57.99
C GLU A 457 10.56 11.44 59.04
N LYS A 458 9.60 10.58 58.67
CA LYS A 458 8.65 9.99 59.64
C LYS A 458 9.36 9.23 60.76
N ARG A 459 10.40 8.46 60.45
CA ARG A 459 11.21 7.73 61.44
C ARG A 459 11.99 8.68 62.36
N ALA A 460 12.57 9.74 61.81
CA ALA A 460 13.28 10.76 62.57
C ALA A 460 12.33 11.46 63.56
N ALA A 461 11.14 11.88 63.10
CA ALA A 461 10.13 12.49 63.96
C ALA A 461 9.69 11.58 65.12
N VAL A 462 9.52 10.27 64.86
CA VAL A 462 9.21 9.28 65.91
C VAL A 462 10.37 9.11 66.89
N ALA A 463 11.61 9.09 66.40
CA ALA A 463 12.80 9.00 67.24
C ALA A 463 12.95 10.24 68.15
N GLU A 464 12.74 11.44 67.61
CA GLU A 464 12.73 12.69 68.36
C GLU A 464 11.65 12.68 69.46
N ALA A 465 10.42 12.24 69.14
CA ALA A 465 9.35 12.12 70.13
C ALA A 465 9.69 11.12 71.25
N ARG A 466 10.34 9.98 70.92
CA ARG A 466 10.82 9.00 71.90
C ARG A 466 11.93 9.56 72.77
N LEU A 467 12.88 10.29 72.19
CA LEU A 467 13.95 10.98 72.92
C LEU A 467 13.36 11.99 73.92
N ALA A 468 12.42 12.83 73.49
CA ALA A 468 11.74 13.79 74.36
C ALA A 468 10.98 13.10 75.51
N ALA A 469 10.30 11.97 75.24
CA ALA A 469 9.62 11.19 76.27
C ALA A 469 10.60 10.55 77.26
N THR A 470 11.75 10.08 76.76
CA THR A 470 12.82 9.48 77.57
C THR A 470 13.47 10.53 78.46
N ASP A 471 13.75 11.73 77.94
CA ASP A 471 14.27 12.86 78.70
C ASP A 471 13.29 13.27 79.82
N LYS A 472 11.98 13.32 79.53
CA LYS A 472 10.95 13.58 80.55
C LYS A 472 10.92 12.51 81.65
N ARG A 473 11.08 11.24 81.29
CA ARG A 473 11.18 10.13 82.25
C ARG A 473 12.44 10.24 83.10
N LEU A 474 13.59 10.51 82.49
CA LEU A 474 14.87 10.75 83.17
C LEU A 474 14.74 11.89 84.19
N ARG A 475 14.18 13.04 83.81
CA ARG A 475 13.91 14.15 84.74
C ARG A 475 13.02 13.72 85.91
N THR A 476 12.01 12.89 85.66
CA THR A 476 11.12 12.37 86.70
C THR A 476 11.83 11.41 87.64
N VAL A 477 12.67 10.51 87.11
CA VAL A 477 13.49 9.59 87.90
C VAL A 477 14.52 10.36 88.72
N SER A 478 15.25 11.30 88.12
CA SER A 478 16.20 12.16 88.84
C SER A 478 15.53 12.92 89.98
N ARG A 479 14.30 13.44 89.77
CA ARG A 479 13.52 14.06 90.85
C ARG A 479 13.17 13.07 91.96
N ARG A 480 12.71 11.86 91.62
CA ARG A 480 12.39 10.81 92.61
C ARG A 480 13.62 10.33 93.38
N VAL A 481 14.77 10.23 92.72
CA VAL A 481 16.05 9.89 93.35
C VAL A 481 16.45 10.99 94.33
N ALA A 482 16.35 12.26 93.95
CA ALA A 482 16.60 13.39 94.86
C ALA A 482 15.63 13.38 96.05
N GLU A 483 14.34 13.12 95.83
CA GLU A 483 13.33 12.98 96.90
C GLU A 483 13.55 11.75 97.80
N ALA A 484 14.15 10.68 97.28
CA ALA A 484 14.49 9.47 98.03
C ALA A 484 15.77 9.66 98.84
N ASP A 485 16.79 10.31 98.26
CA ASP A 485 18.02 10.68 98.94
C ASP A 485 17.72 11.66 100.09
N ASP A 486 16.92 12.69 99.84
CA ASP A 486 16.48 13.61 100.89
C ASP A 486 15.66 12.90 101.99
N ARG A 487 14.83 11.90 101.64
CA ARG A 487 14.16 11.03 102.64
C ARG A 487 15.14 10.16 103.42
N ALA A 488 16.15 9.59 102.78
CA ALA A 488 17.19 8.80 103.42
C ALA A 488 18.04 9.67 104.37
N GLN A 489 18.40 10.88 103.95
CA GLN A 489 19.07 11.87 104.80
C GLN A 489 18.20 12.30 105.98
N ARG A 490 16.87 12.43 105.81
CA ARG A 490 15.93 12.66 106.92
C ARG A 490 15.79 11.43 107.84
N ALA A 491 15.90 10.20 107.35
CA ALA A 491 15.89 8.98 108.17
C ALA A 491 17.21 8.77 108.94
N LEU A 492 18.33 9.22 108.38
CA LEU A 492 19.64 9.29 109.02
C LEU A 492 19.78 10.46 110.01
N ARG A 493 18.82 11.39 110.05
CA ARG A 493 18.71 12.34 111.16
C ARG A 493 18.24 11.60 112.40
N ILE A 494 19.23 11.16 113.18
CA ILE A 494 19.08 10.88 114.61
C ILE A 494 18.21 11.99 115.22
N PRO A 495 17.07 11.66 115.86
CA PRO A 495 16.27 12.65 116.56
C PRO A 495 17.17 13.44 117.51
N THR A 496 17.12 14.76 117.45
CA THR A 496 17.91 15.69 118.29
C THR A 496 17.78 15.39 119.79
N ARG A 497 16.74 14.65 120.20
CA ARG A 497 16.58 14.12 121.57
C ARG A 497 17.59 13.06 122.00
N LEU A 498 18.40 12.49 121.10
CA LEU A 498 19.47 11.53 121.42
C LEU A 498 20.89 12.16 121.43
N ARG A 499 21.08 13.39 120.92
CA ARG A 499 22.36 14.12 121.06
C ARG A 499 22.56 14.70 122.46
N ASP A 500 21.47 15.05 123.15
CA ASP A 500 21.52 15.62 124.50
C ASP A 500 21.74 14.56 125.60
N ALA A 501 21.58 13.27 125.28
CA ALA A 501 21.87 12.16 126.20
C ALA A 501 23.35 11.73 126.19
N LEU A 502 24.09 11.98 125.11
CA LEU A 502 25.48 11.50 124.96
C LEU A 502 26.56 12.51 125.33
N THR A 503 26.21 13.79 125.54
CA THR A 503 27.16 14.82 125.99
C THR A 503 27.17 15.06 127.49
N ARG A 504 26.25 14.48 128.27
CA ARG A 504 26.27 14.51 129.75
C ARG A 504 27.11 13.40 130.40
N SER A 505 27.71 12.48 129.64
CA SER A 505 28.49 11.36 130.17
C SER A 505 30.02 11.55 130.15
N ARG A 506 30.54 12.73 129.76
CA ARG A 506 32.00 13.00 129.71
C ARG A 506 32.51 14.00 130.75
N ARG A 507 31.76 14.21 131.83
CA ARG A 507 32.26 14.82 133.08
C ARG A 507 32.07 13.86 134.25
N HIS A 508 32.79 12.74 134.19
CA HIS A 508 33.39 12.06 135.35
C HIS A 508 34.14 10.83 134.86
N ARG A 509 35.40 11.05 134.47
CA ARG A 509 36.61 10.26 134.80
C ARG A 509 37.76 10.72 133.93
#